data_AF-A0A1B6GHG2-F1
#
_entry.id   AF-A0A1B6GHG2-F1
#
_cell.length_a   1.000
_cell.length_b   1.000
_cell.length_c   1.000
_cell.angle_alpha   90.00
_cell.angle_beta   90.00
_cell.angle_gamma   90.00
#
_symmetry.space_group_name_H-M   'P 1'
#
loop_
_entity.id
_entity.type
_entity.pdbx_description
1 polymer ?
#
loop_
_entity_poly.entity_id
_entity_poly.type
_entity_poly.pdbx_seq_one_letter_code
_entity_poly.pdbx_strand_id
1 'polypeptide(L)'
;IASAFAGMCYAEFAARVPKAGSAYVYSYVTVGELAAFIIGWNLILEYVIGTASVARGLSNYIDSLFGKVMSNALTEAMPIGVSWLSPYPDFLSCGFILILALLLAWGVKESSFLNNVFTAVNLCTVALVVIVGAFYINVQNWALDPDAAPDKDGSGKAVKAGLGGFMPFGVSGIMAGAAKCFYGFVGFDCVATTGE
;
A
#
# COMPACT_ATOMS: atom_id res chain seq x y z
N ILE A 1 -11.54 14.13 1.13
CA ILE A 1 -12.37 14.95 0.21
C ILE A 1 -12.36 14.37 -1.20
N ALA A 2 -11.20 14.27 -1.88
CA ALA A 2 -11.13 13.64 -3.20
C ALA A 2 -11.65 12.20 -3.23
N SER A 3 -11.29 11.37 -2.24
CA SER A 3 -11.82 10.02 -2.07
C SER A 3 -13.34 9.98 -1.81
N ALA A 4 -13.88 10.98 -1.11
CA ALA A 4 -15.31 11.08 -0.84
C ALA A 4 -16.10 11.44 -2.11
N PHE A 5 -15.60 12.38 -2.91
CA PHE A 5 -16.19 12.68 -4.23
C PHE A 5 -16.10 11.49 -5.18
N ALA A 6 -14.95 10.81 -5.23
CA ALA A 6 -14.81 9.58 -6.02
C ALA A 6 -15.80 8.50 -5.57
N GLY A 7 -15.98 8.30 -4.26
CA GLY A 7 -16.95 7.38 -3.70
C GLY A 7 -18.40 7.72 -4.08
N MET A 8 -18.78 9.00 -4.06
CA MET A 8 -20.10 9.45 -4.52
C MET A 8 -20.32 9.17 -6.02
N CYS A 9 -19.30 9.37 -6.86
CA CYS A 9 -19.37 9.03 -8.29
C CYS A 9 -19.54 7.52 -8.50
N TYR A 10 -18.79 6.69 -7.77
CA TYR A 10 -18.94 5.23 -7.83
C TYR A 10 -20.35 4.79 -7.40
N ALA A 11 -20.91 5.38 -6.34
CA ALA A 11 -22.28 5.09 -5.91
C ALA A 11 -23.32 5.47 -6.98
N GLU A 12 -23.15 6.59 -7.69
CA GLU A 12 -24.02 6.99 -8.80
C GLU A 12 -23.95 6.00 -9.97
N PHE A 13 -22.76 5.53 -10.34
CA PHE A 13 -22.59 4.56 -11.43
C PHE A 13 -23.13 3.18 -11.07
N ALA A 14 -22.88 2.71 -9.84
CA ALA A 14 -23.44 1.45 -9.33
C ALA A 14 -24.98 1.48 -9.32
N ALA A 15 -25.60 2.61 -8.95
CA ALA A 15 -27.05 2.75 -8.98
C ALA A 15 -27.65 2.74 -10.40
N ARG A 16 -26.87 3.14 -11.43
CA ARG A 16 -27.31 3.18 -12.83
C ARG A 16 -27.14 1.85 -13.57
N VAL A 17 -26.19 1.02 -13.13
CA VAL A 17 -25.88 -0.26 -13.77
C VAL A 17 -26.00 -1.37 -12.72
N PRO A 18 -27.20 -1.96 -12.52
CA PRO A 18 -27.46 -2.96 -11.47
C PRO A 18 -26.88 -4.36 -11.81
N LYS A 19 -25.91 -4.43 -12.72
CA LYS A 19 -25.17 -5.66 -13.02
C LYS A 19 -23.83 -5.57 -12.32
N ALA A 20 -23.46 -6.64 -11.63
CA ALA A 20 -22.17 -6.74 -10.95
C ALA A 20 -21.03 -6.35 -11.91
N GLY A 21 -20.37 -5.23 -11.64
CA GLY A 21 -19.50 -4.55 -12.59
C GLY A 21 -18.36 -3.82 -11.89
N SER A 22 -17.14 -4.29 -12.10
CA SER A 22 -15.93 -3.52 -11.78
C SER A 22 -15.87 -2.21 -12.60
N ALA A 23 -14.98 -1.29 -12.24
CA ALA A 23 -14.77 0.01 -12.92
C ALA A 23 -14.62 -0.09 -14.46
N TYR A 24 -14.21 -1.27 -14.97
CA TYR A 24 -14.24 -1.62 -16.39
C TYR A 24 -15.65 -1.56 -17.00
N VAL A 25 -16.64 -2.20 -16.38
CA VAL A 25 -18.02 -2.29 -16.89
C VAL A 25 -18.68 -0.92 -16.88
N TYR A 26 -18.48 -0.14 -15.81
CA TYR A 26 -19.01 1.22 -15.72
C TYR A 26 -18.41 2.14 -16.79
N SER A 27 -17.10 2.03 -17.06
CA SER A 27 -16.42 2.80 -18.12
C SER A 27 -16.87 2.38 -19.52
N TYR A 28 -17.14 1.08 -19.72
CA TYR A 28 -17.65 0.55 -20.99
C TYR A 28 -19.02 1.11 -21.35
N VAL A 29 -19.92 1.17 -20.37
CA VAL A 29 -21.29 1.65 -20.57
C VAL A 29 -21.36 3.17 -20.73
N THR A 30 -20.46 3.93 -20.09
CA THR A 30 -20.56 5.40 -20.03
C THR A 30 -19.68 6.14 -21.06
N VAL A 31 -18.47 5.64 -21.34
CA VAL A 31 -17.46 6.34 -22.16
C VAL A 31 -17.15 5.59 -23.45
N GLY A 32 -17.25 4.26 -23.45
CA GLY A 32 -17.05 3.40 -24.62
C GLY A 32 -15.87 2.43 -24.48
N GLU A 33 -15.66 1.64 -25.53
CA GLU A 33 -14.79 0.46 -25.52
C GLU A 33 -13.30 0.78 -25.27
N LEU A 34 -12.77 1.83 -25.91
CA LEU A 34 -11.35 2.19 -25.79
C LEU A 34 -10.99 2.68 -24.38
N ALA A 35 -11.87 3.47 -23.75
CA ALA A 35 -11.67 3.92 -22.38
C ALA A 35 -11.74 2.74 -21.40
N ALA A 36 -12.72 1.86 -21.56
CA ALA A 36 -12.83 0.65 -20.76
C ALA A 36 -11.60 -0.25 -20.89
N PHE A 37 -11.08 -0.44 -22.10
CA PHE A 37 -9.86 -1.22 -22.35
C PHE A 37 -8.65 -0.67 -21.57
N ILE A 38 -8.43 0.64 -21.61
CA ILE A 38 -7.32 1.29 -20.87
C ILE A 38 -7.47 1.08 -19.35
N ILE A 39 -8.68 1.28 -18.81
CA ILE A 39 -8.96 1.08 -17.38
C ILE A 39 -8.77 -0.38 -16.98
N GLY A 40 -9.19 -1.35 -17.81
CA GLY A 40 -9.00 -2.77 -17.54
C GLY A 40 -7.52 -3.16 -17.40
N TRP A 41 -6.67 -2.69 -18.32
CA TRP A 41 -5.23 -2.90 -18.21
C TRP A 41 -4.61 -2.20 -17.01
N ASN A 42 -5.10 -1.01 -16.65
CA ASN A 42 -4.63 -0.29 -15.48
C ASN A 42 -4.94 -1.04 -14.18
N LEU A 43 -6.15 -1.60 -14.03
CA LEU A 43 -6.54 -2.41 -12.88
C LEU A 43 -5.65 -3.65 -12.73
N ILE A 44 -5.37 -4.35 -13.84
CA ILE A 44 -4.47 -5.53 -13.81
C ILE A 44 -3.08 -5.11 -13.33
N LEU A 45 -2.52 -4.03 -13.88
CA LEU A 45 -1.21 -3.52 -13.48
C LEU A 45 -1.19 -3.10 -12.01
N GLU A 46 -2.24 -2.43 -11.53
CA GLU A 46 -2.39 -2.02 -10.14
C GLU A 46 -2.38 -3.23 -9.20
N TYR A 47 -3.16 -4.28 -9.50
CA TYR A 47 -3.16 -5.50 -8.68
C TYR A 47 -1.82 -6.23 -8.69
N VAL A 48 -1.13 -6.29 -9.83
CA VAL A 48 0.21 -6.91 -9.92
C VAL A 48 1.22 -6.13 -9.09
N ILE A 49 1.20 -4.79 -9.15
CA ILE A 49 2.11 -3.95 -8.36
C ILE A 49 1.77 -4.05 -6.87
N GLY A 50 0.49 -4.05 -6.51
CA GLY A 50 0.01 -4.19 -5.13
C GLY A 50 0.40 -5.53 -4.50
N THR A 51 0.18 -6.64 -5.21
CA THR A 51 0.56 -7.97 -4.72
C THR A 51 2.08 -8.12 -4.57
N ALA A 52 2.87 -7.62 -5.54
CA ALA A 52 4.33 -7.66 -5.47
C ALA A 52 4.89 -6.83 -4.31
N SER A 53 4.30 -5.66 -4.05
CA SER A 53 4.74 -4.78 -2.96
C SER A 53 4.40 -5.31 -1.58
N VAL A 54 3.24 -5.95 -1.39
CA VAL A 54 2.89 -6.65 -0.14
C VAL A 54 3.83 -7.83 0.10
N ALA A 55 4.11 -8.65 -0.91
CA ALA A 55 5.03 -9.78 -0.79
C ALA A 55 6.44 -9.33 -0.39
N ARG A 56 6.93 -8.24 -1.02
CA ARG A 56 8.22 -7.64 -0.66
C ARG A 56 8.22 -7.06 0.75
N GLY A 57 7.12 -6.42 1.16
CA GLY A 57 6.94 -5.96 2.53
C GLY A 57 7.09 -7.09 3.54
N LEU A 58 6.44 -8.23 3.27
CA LEU A 58 6.54 -9.42 4.11
C LEU A 58 7.97 -9.97 4.17
N SER A 59 8.66 -10.07 3.03
CA SER A 59 10.06 -10.54 3.01
C SER A 59 10.97 -9.62 3.84
N ASN A 60 10.81 -8.30 3.72
CA ASN A 60 11.55 -7.34 4.53
C ASN A 60 11.24 -7.47 6.03
N TYR A 61 9.98 -7.71 6.42
CA TYR A 61 9.62 -7.94 7.81
C TYR A 61 10.25 -9.21 8.36
N ILE A 62 10.19 -10.31 7.60
CA ILE A 62 10.82 -11.58 7.97
C ILE A 62 12.34 -11.41 8.10
N ASP A 63 12.98 -10.76 7.13
CA ASP A 63 14.42 -10.50 7.16
C ASP A 63 14.81 -9.62 8.36
N SER A 64 14.01 -8.61 8.69
CA SER A 64 14.22 -7.79 9.90
C SER A 64 14.08 -8.59 11.19
N LEU A 65 13.19 -9.59 11.25
CA LEU A 65 13.05 -10.48 12.41
C LEU A 65 14.25 -11.42 12.56
N PHE A 66 14.84 -11.85 11.44
CA PHE A 66 16.05 -12.69 11.43
C PHE A 66 17.36 -11.89 11.46
N GLY A 67 17.32 -10.59 11.74
CA GLY A 67 18.52 -9.77 11.90
C GLY A 67 19.28 -9.50 10.59
N LYS A 68 18.58 -9.41 9.45
CA LYS A 68 19.13 -9.15 8.11
C LYS A 68 20.06 -10.23 7.56
N VAL A 69 20.05 -11.42 8.14
CA VAL A 69 20.90 -12.54 7.70
C VAL A 69 20.55 -12.99 6.28
N MET A 70 19.26 -13.00 5.92
CA MET A 70 18.81 -13.40 4.58
C MET A 70 19.22 -12.34 3.55
N SER A 71 18.97 -11.05 3.82
CA SER A 71 19.39 -9.97 2.92
C SER A 71 20.91 -9.93 2.73
N ASN A 72 21.69 -10.12 3.80
CA ASN A 72 23.14 -10.12 3.70
C ASN A 72 23.66 -11.31 2.87
N ALA A 73 23.15 -12.52 3.10
CA ALA A 73 23.54 -13.71 2.34
C ALA A 73 23.16 -13.61 0.86
N LEU A 74 21.97 -13.06 0.53
CA LEU A 74 21.54 -12.89 -0.85
C LEU A 74 22.27 -11.74 -1.55
N THR A 75 22.59 -10.66 -0.83
CA THR A 75 23.38 -9.54 -1.36
C THR A 75 24.82 -9.96 -1.62
N GLU A 76 25.39 -10.87 -0.81
CA GLU A 76 26.72 -11.44 -1.01
C GLU A 76 26.74 -12.45 -2.16
N ALA A 77 25.71 -13.28 -2.29
CA ALA A 77 25.62 -14.29 -3.35
C ALA A 77 25.24 -13.72 -4.73
N MET A 78 24.38 -12.71 -4.80
CA MET A 78 23.94 -12.11 -6.07
C MET A 78 23.64 -10.60 -5.90
N PRO A 79 24.68 -9.74 -5.85
CA PRO A 79 24.49 -8.30 -5.77
C PRO A 79 23.97 -7.73 -7.09
N ILE A 80 22.85 -7.00 -7.02
CA ILE A 80 22.32 -6.20 -8.12
C ILE A 80 22.69 -4.74 -7.85
N GLY A 81 23.73 -4.24 -8.54
CA GLY A 81 24.33 -2.92 -8.32
C GLY A 81 23.62 -1.72 -8.98
N VAL A 82 22.28 -1.72 -9.04
CA VAL A 82 21.51 -0.60 -9.61
C VAL A 82 20.64 0.08 -8.56
N SER A 83 20.77 1.41 -8.43
CA SER A 83 20.11 2.23 -7.41
C SER A 83 18.58 2.27 -7.49
N TRP A 84 18.01 1.94 -8.64
CA TRP A 84 16.56 1.96 -8.89
C TRP A 84 15.88 0.60 -8.66
N LEU A 85 16.65 -0.48 -8.47
CA LEU A 85 16.14 -1.84 -8.31
C LEU A 85 16.51 -2.39 -6.93
N SER A 86 15.86 -3.48 -6.51
CA SER A 86 16.22 -4.17 -5.27
C SER A 86 17.69 -4.59 -5.28
N PRO A 87 18.44 -4.46 -4.17
CA PRO A 87 19.87 -4.82 -4.10
C PRO A 87 20.14 -6.32 -4.35
N TYR A 88 19.13 -7.16 -4.19
CA TYR A 88 19.16 -8.60 -4.43
C TYR A 88 17.81 -9.08 -4.99
N PRO A 89 17.79 -10.17 -5.77
CA PRO A 89 16.55 -10.80 -6.22
C PRO A 89 15.91 -11.58 -5.06
N ASP A 90 14.65 -11.27 -4.77
CA ASP A 90 13.98 -11.72 -3.55
C ASP A 90 13.22 -13.04 -3.77
N PHE A 91 13.92 -14.16 -3.62
CA PHE A 91 13.34 -15.50 -3.84
C PHE A 91 12.24 -15.86 -2.85
N LEU A 92 12.31 -15.34 -1.62
CA LEU A 92 11.29 -15.59 -0.59
C LEU A 92 9.95 -14.94 -0.96
N SER A 93 9.98 -13.70 -1.44
CA SER A 93 8.80 -13.00 -1.98
C SER A 93 8.17 -13.76 -3.14
N CYS A 94 8.99 -14.28 -4.07
CA CYS A 94 8.52 -15.09 -5.20
C CYS A 94 7.83 -16.38 -4.74
N GLY A 95 8.46 -17.12 -3.82
CA GLY A 95 7.87 -18.33 -3.25
C GLY A 95 6.55 -18.07 -2.55
N PHE A 96 6.44 -16.97 -1.79
CA PHE A 96 5.21 -16.60 -1.10
C PHE A 96 4.06 -16.30 -2.06
N ILE A 97 4.32 -15.52 -3.12
CA ILE A 97 3.31 -15.24 -4.16
C ILE A 97 2.86 -16.53 -4.84
N LEU A 98 3.79 -17.44 -5.18
CA LEU A 98 3.45 -18.72 -5.80
C LEU A 98 2.59 -19.60 -4.88
N ILE A 99 2.91 -19.66 -3.59
CA ILE A 99 2.12 -20.40 -2.60
C ILE A 99 0.72 -19.82 -2.50
N LEU A 100 0.59 -18.50 -2.41
CA LEU A 100 -0.73 -17.84 -2.37
C LEU A 100 -1.52 -18.08 -3.66
N ALA A 101 -0.88 -18.00 -4.82
CA ALA A 101 -1.51 -18.27 -6.11
C ALA A 101 -2.02 -19.72 -6.21
N LEU A 102 -1.22 -20.70 -5.75
CA LEU A 102 -1.61 -22.10 -5.71
C LEU A 102 -2.77 -22.35 -4.73
N LEU A 103 -2.73 -21.72 -3.55
CA LEU A 103 -3.80 -21.82 -2.56
C LEU A 103 -5.12 -21.28 -3.10
N LEU A 104 -5.09 -20.11 -3.75
CA LEU A 104 -6.26 -19.52 -4.39
C LEU A 104 -6.78 -20.39 -5.55
N ALA A 105 -5.89 -21.00 -6.32
CA ALA A 105 -6.26 -21.92 -7.40
C ALA A 105 -6.91 -23.22 -6.89
N TRP A 106 -6.58 -23.69 -5.68
CA TRP A 106 -7.02 -24.98 -5.17
C TRP A 106 -8.41 -24.97 -4.51
N GLY A 107 -8.93 -23.83 -4.04
CA GLY A 107 -10.29 -23.84 -3.48
C GLY A 107 -10.80 -22.54 -2.86
N VAL A 108 -11.86 -22.00 -3.47
CA VAL A 108 -12.55 -20.76 -3.07
C VAL A 108 -13.35 -20.92 -1.76
N LYS A 109 -13.82 -22.13 -1.42
CA LYS A 109 -14.67 -22.35 -0.22
C LYS A 109 -13.92 -22.20 1.10
N GLU A 110 -12.74 -22.81 1.24
CA GLU A 110 -11.88 -22.63 2.42
C GLU A 110 -11.16 -21.26 2.40
N SER A 111 -10.94 -20.70 1.21
CA SER A 111 -10.31 -19.39 1.04
C SER A 111 -11.08 -18.26 1.75
N SER A 112 -12.42 -18.28 1.75
CA SER A 112 -13.21 -17.25 2.44
C SER A 112 -13.06 -17.28 3.97
N PHE A 113 -12.87 -18.45 4.58
CA PHE A 113 -12.63 -18.56 6.02
C PHE A 113 -11.24 -18.02 6.37
N LEU A 114 -10.21 -18.47 5.65
CA LEU A 114 -8.83 -17.97 5.82
C LEU A 114 -8.75 -16.45 5.62
N ASN A 115 -9.43 -15.92 4.59
CA ASN A 115 -9.46 -14.48 4.32
C ASN A 115 -10.11 -13.69 5.47
N ASN A 116 -11.20 -14.19 6.04
CA ASN A 116 -11.83 -13.55 7.22
C ASN A 116 -10.91 -13.58 8.44
N VAL A 117 -10.20 -14.68 8.68
CA VAL A 117 -9.22 -14.78 9.79
C VAL A 117 -8.09 -13.77 9.58
N PHE A 118 -7.49 -13.71 8.38
CA PHE A 118 -6.44 -12.72 8.07
C PHE A 118 -6.93 -11.29 8.25
N THR A 119 -8.15 -10.99 7.81
CA THR A 119 -8.76 -9.66 7.97
C THR A 119 -8.97 -9.33 9.45
N ALA A 120 -9.46 -10.27 10.25
CA ALA A 120 -9.65 -10.08 11.69
C ALA A 120 -8.32 -9.84 12.43
N VAL A 121 -7.28 -10.61 12.11
CA VAL A 121 -5.93 -10.43 12.68
C VAL A 121 -5.36 -9.06 12.30
N ASN A 122 -5.52 -8.65 11.03
CA ASN A 122 -5.07 -7.33 10.58
C ASN A 122 -5.81 -6.20 11.32
N LEU A 123 -7.14 -6.31 11.45
CA LEU A 123 -7.94 -5.33 12.19
C LEU A 123 -7.56 -5.26 13.67
N CYS A 124 -7.32 -6.40 14.33
CA CYS A 124 -6.82 -6.46 15.69
C CYS A 124 -5.45 -5.79 15.83
N THR A 125 -4.55 -5.99 14.86
CA THR A 125 -3.22 -5.37 14.84
C THR A 125 -3.33 -3.85 14.78
N VAL A 126 -4.16 -3.33 13.87
CA VAL A 126 -4.42 -1.89 13.76
C VAL A 126 -5.03 -1.34 15.04
N ALA A 127 -6.03 -2.02 15.62
CA ALA A 127 -6.66 -1.60 16.86
C ALA A 127 -5.66 -1.55 18.02
N LEU A 128 -4.80 -2.56 18.16
CA LEU A 128 -3.76 -2.60 19.18
C LEU A 128 -2.79 -1.44 19.02
N VAL A 129 -2.30 -1.18 17.80
CA VAL A 129 -1.40 -0.05 17.51
C VAL A 129 -2.04 1.28 17.87
N VAL A 130 -3.34 1.47 17.58
CA VAL A 130 -4.07 2.69 17.96
C VAL A 130 -4.19 2.82 19.47
N ILE A 131 -4.53 1.75 20.18
CA ILE A 131 -4.72 1.76 21.65
C ILE A 131 -3.38 2.01 22.34
N VAL A 132 -2.36 1.21 22.04
CA VAL A 132 -1.01 1.36 22.63
C VAL A 132 -0.42 2.71 22.23
N GLY A 133 -0.56 3.08 20.96
CA GLY A 133 -0.15 4.38 20.45
C GLY A 133 -0.76 5.52 21.24
N ALA A 134 -2.07 5.47 21.54
CA ALA A 134 -2.79 6.47 22.33
C ALA A 134 -2.25 6.61 23.78
N PHE A 135 -1.84 5.52 24.42
CA PHE A 135 -1.24 5.56 25.75
C PHE A 135 0.22 6.04 25.77
N TYR A 136 0.96 5.83 24.68
CA TYR A 136 2.36 6.25 24.53
C TYR A 136 2.54 7.61 23.82
N ILE A 137 1.46 8.37 23.60
CA ILE A 137 1.56 9.72 23.03
C ILE A 137 2.25 10.64 24.02
N ASN A 138 3.53 10.93 23.77
CA ASN A 138 4.20 12.02 24.43
C ASN A 138 3.94 13.32 23.64
N VAL A 139 3.13 14.22 24.20
CA VAL A 139 2.78 15.52 23.62
C VAL A 139 4.03 16.40 23.40
N GLN A 140 5.13 16.12 24.10
CA GLN A 140 6.42 16.81 23.88
C GLN A 140 7.01 16.51 22.50
N ASN A 141 6.69 15.36 21.89
CA ASN A 141 7.12 15.03 20.53
C ASN A 141 6.35 15.83 19.45
N TRP A 142 5.34 16.61 19.83
CA TRP A 142 4.63 17.51 18.91
C TRP A 142 5.23 18.93 18.92
N ALA A 143 5.98 19.27 19.96
CA ALA A 143 6.77 20.49 20.07
C ALA A 143 8.26 20.12 19.91
N LEU A 144 8.66 19.70 18.70
CA LEU A 144 10.08 19.54 18.42
C LEU A 144 10.77 20.90 18.53
N ASP A 145 11.69 21.02 19.48
CA ASP A 145 12.63 22.12 19.55
C ASP A 145 13.49 22.11 18.26
N PRO A 146 13.64 23.23 17.53
CA PRO A 146 14.37 23.29 16.26
C PRO A 146 15.81 22.75 16.32
N ASP A 147 16.42 22.72 17.51
CA ASP A 147 17.80 22.26 17.73
C ASP A 147 17.93 20.75 17.96
N ALA A 148 16.83 20.03 18.21
CA ALA A 148 16.81 18.57 18.43
C ALA A 148 16.30 17.78 17.21
N ALA A 149 15.80 18.48 16.20
CA ALA A 149 15.36 17.86 14.96
C ALA A 149 16.58 17.49 14.09
N PRO A 150 16.62 16.31 13.47
CA PRO A 150 17.73 15.95 12.61
C PRO A 150 17.82 16.94 11.43
N ASP A 151 18.91 17.71 11.39
CA ASP A 151 19.23 18.67 10.32
C ASP A 151 19.28 18.01 8.93
N LYS A 152 19.28 16.67 8.84
CA LYS A 152 19.44 15.89 7.61
C LYS A 152 18.40 14.79 7.49
N ASP A 153 17.77 14.64 6.32
CA ASP A 153 17.04 13.41 6.00
C ASP A 153 18.02 12.23 5.87
N GLY A 154 17.49 11.00 5.80
CA GLY A 154 18.27 9.80 5.46
C GLY A 154 18.91 9.82 4.06
N SER A 155 18.87 10.95 3.35
CA SER A 155 19.45 11.23 2.02
C SER A 155 20.38 12.46 2.02
N GLY A 156 20.72 13.02 3.19
CA GLY A 156 21.66 14.13 3.34
C GLY A 156 21.14 15.54 3.00
N LYS A 157 19.84 15.73 2.75
CA LYS A 157 19.26 17.07 2.50
C LYS A 157 18.92 17.78 3.80
N ALA A 158 19.15 19.10 3.84
CA ALA A 158 18.82 19.93 4.99
C ALA A 158 17.30 19.94 5.24
N VAL A 159 16.85 19.32 6.33
CA VAL A 159 15.45 19.24 6.71
C VAL A 159 15.19 20.23 7.82
N LYS A 160 14.39 21.27 7.53
CA LYS A 160 13.85 22.17 8.56
C LYS A 160 12.70 21.49 9.32
N ALA A 161 13.00 20.40 10.01
CA ALA A 161 12.04 19.75 10.89
C ALA A 161 11.87 20.59 12.17
N GLY A 162 10.63 20.83 12.60
CA GLY A 162 10.34 21.60 13.83
C GLY A 162 9.99 23.08 13.62
N LEU A 163 10.21 23.68 12.44
CA LEU A 163 9.64 24.99 12.11
C LEU A 163 8.15 24.83 11.82
N GLY A 164 7.32 25.00 12.84
CA GLY A 164 5.86 25.04 12.71
C GLY A 164 5.41 25.96 11.55
N GLY A 165 4.42 25.51 10.80
CA GLY A 165 3.86 26.19 9.62
C GLY A 165 2.98 25.25 8.81
N PHE A 166 2.12 25.79 7.94
CA PHE A 166 1.22 24.98 7.07
C PHE A 166 1.98 24.10 6.06
N MET A 167 3.23 24.46 5.73
CA MET A 167 4.02 23.82 4.68
C MET A 167 5.54 23.84 4.98
N PRO A 168 6.02 23.12 6.03
CA PRO A 168 7.42 23.14 6.45
C PRO A 168 8.40 22.59 5.41
N PHE A 169 7.92 21.72 4.51
CA PHE A 169 8.70 21.08 3.45
C PHE A 169 8.38 21.60 2.04
N GLY A 170 7.71 22.75 1.95
CA GLY A 170 7.26 23.32 0.66
C GLY A 170 6.21 22.44 -0.05
N VAL A 171 5.83 22.86 -1.26
CA VAL A 171 4.83 22.14 -2.09
C VAL A 171 5.34 20.74 -2.46
N SER A 172 6.64 20.59 -2.68
CA SER A 172 7.27 19.31 -3.00
C SER A 172 7.12 18.30 -1.86
N GLY A 173 7.30 18.72 -0.60
CA GLY A 173 7.09 17.84 0.56
C GLY A 173 5.63 17.45 0.76
N ILE A 174 4.69 18.38 0.52
CA ILE A 174 3.25 18.06 0.53
C ILE A 174 2.93 17.01 -0.55
N MET A 175 3.40 17.21 -1.78
CA MET A 175 3.15 16.27 -2.88
C MET A 175 3.76 14.89 -2.58
N ALA A 176 4.97 14.83 -2.04
CA ALA A 176 5.61 13.58 -1.66
C ALA A 176 4.86 12.85 -0.52
N GLY A 177 4.38 13.57 0.48
CA GLY A 177 3.55 13.01 1.56
C GLY A 177 2.20 12.51 1.04
N ALA A 178 1.52 13.32 0.23
CA ALA A 178 0.24 12.96 -0.39
C ALA A 178 0.35 11.70 -1.24
N ALA A 179 1.42 11.55 -2.03
CA ALA A 179 1.67 10.35 -2.83
C ALA A 179 1.84 9.08 -1.98
N LYS A 180 2.52 9.17 -0.83
CA LYS A 180 2.63 8.04 0.11
C LYS A 180 1.28 7.65 0.70
N CYS A 181 0.45 8.64 1.08
CA CYS A 181 -0.90 8.38 1.57
C CYS A 181 -1.80 7.78 0.49
N PHE A 182 -1.63 8.17 -0.77
CA PHE A 182 -2.40 7.63 -1.91
C PHE A 182 -2.21 6.12 -2.05
N TYR A 183 -1.00 5.61 -1.81
CA TYR A 183 -0.73 4.18 -1.84
C TYR A 183 -1.58 3.39 -0.82
N GLY A 184 -2.01 4.02 0.29
CA GLY A 184 -2.94 3.42 1.24
C GLY A 184 -4.39 3.30 0.75
N PHE A 185 -4.74 3.93 -0.38
CA PHE A 185 -6.06 3.80 -1.02
C PHE A 185 -6.11 2.75 -2.13
N VAL A 186 -4.97 2.15 -2.49
CA VAL A 186 -4.90 1.04 -3.45
C VAL A 186 -5.72 -0.14 -2.91
N GLY A 187 -6.68 -0.64 -3.69
CA GLY A 187 -7.61 -1.71 -3.28
C GLY A 187 -8.98 -1.25 -2.78
N PHE A 188 -9.27 0.06 -2.75
CA PHE A 188 -10.62 0.56 -2.45
C PHE A 188 -11.67 0.10 -3.49
N ASP A 189 -11.25 -0.04 -4.74
CA ASP A 189 -12.02 -0.57 -5.86
C ASP A 189 -12.49 -2.02 -5.64
N CYS A 190 -11.68 -2.86 -4.98
CA CYS A 190 -12.09 -4.20 -4.56
C CYS A 190 -13.25 -4.17 -3.58
N VAL A 191 -13.22 -3.26 -2.60
CA VAL A 191 -14.32 -3.11 -1.63
C VAL A 191 -15.60 -2.67 -2.31
N ALA A 192 -15.50 -1.72 -3.25
CA ALA A 192 -16.63 -1.26 -4.05
C ALA A 192 -17.23 -2.40 -4.89
N THR A 193 -16.40 -3.27 -5.48
CA THR A 193 -16.85 -4.41 -6.30
C THR A 193 -17.40 -5.56 -5.44
N THR A 194 -16.88 -5.77 -4.22
CA THR A 194 -17.35 -6.83 -3.31
C THR A 194 -18.65 -6.47 -2.59
N GLY A 195 -19.07 -5.20 -2.64
CA GLY A 195 -20.35 -4.73 -2.10
C GLY A 195 -21.57 -5.07 -2.96
N GLU A 196 -21.37 -5.62 -4.17
CA GLU A 196 -22.40 -6.18 -5.06
C GLU A 196 -22.70 -7.65 -4.70
#